data_AF-A0A450Z4P1-F1
#
_entry.id   AF-A0A450Z4P1-F1
#
_cell.length_a   1.000
_cell.length_b   1.000
_cell.length_c   1.000
_cell.angle_alpha   90.00
_cell.angle_beta   90.00
_cell.angle_gamma   90.00
#
_symmetry.space_group_name_H-M   'P 1'
#
loop_
_entity.id
_entity.type
_entity.pdbx_description
1 polymer ?
#
loop_
_entity_poly.entity_id
_entity_poly.type
_entity_poly.pdbx_seq_one_letter_code
_entity_poly.pdbx_strand_id
1 'polypeptide(L)'
;MVAESLPVAAQPLRLAAPCLESFRSMEKSVLSNPPLGWLRNANLSQAELAEEYARFAREEARCWAELDRNGEVGYGDVFERVVDRYRNRAAIIEVESNTFYSFSELDRAADRIAHWVRGHFDANEIGVYHENGFAFLAALLGLIKAGKVAFLFNRFETPRGVIRLAERYGIRHILGDIVGISHQGIPALLARDWPGRAPRAWRRRVNREDPVAIIFTSGVGKPALFSH
;
A
#
# COMPACT_ATOMS: atom_id res chain seq x y z
N MET A 1 -60.24 9.08 -36.50
CA MET A 1 -60.31 7.99 -35.50
C MET A 1 -58.96 7.29 -35.47
N VAL A 2 -57.97 7.88 -34.82
CA VAL A 2 -56.74 7.25 -34.32
C VAL A 2 -56.34 8.10 -33.11
N ALA A 3 -56.25 7.47 -31.94
CA ALA A 3 -56.02 8.12 -30.65
C ALA A 3 -54.53 8.13 -30.31
N GLU A 4 -54.04 9.30 -29.86
CA GLU A 4 -52.72 9.51 -29.25
C GLU A 4 -52.72 9.01 -27.79
N SER A 5 -51.67 8.31 -27.40
CA SER A 5 -51.43 7.83 -26.03
C SER A 5 -50.34 8.66 -25.35
N LEU A 6 -50.72 9.31 -24.23
CA LEU A 6 -49.84 9.99 -23.28
C LEU A 6 -49.36 9.03 -22.17
N PRO A 7 -48.17 9.24 -21.56
CA PRO A 7 -47.67 8.39 -20.48
C PRO A 7 -48.23 8.78 -19.10
N VAL A 8 -48.53 7.74 -18.31
CA VAL A 8 -49.13 7.80 -16.97
C VAL A 8 -48.10 8.19 -15.90
N ALA A 9 -48.45 9.18 -15.08
CA ALA A 9 -47.71 9.61 -13.90
C ALA A 9 -47.86 8.62 -12.72
N ALA A 10 -46.74 8.33 -12.05
CA ALA A 10 -46.68 7.44 -10.89
C ALA A 10 -47.21 8.11 -9.60
N GLN A 11 -48.08 7.41 -8.87
CA GLN A 11 -48.57 7.77 -7.54
C GLN A 11 -47.52 7.47 -6.44
N PRO A 12 -47.45 8.28 -5.36
CA PRO A 12 -46.56 8.02 -4.24
C PRO A 12 -47.11 6.95 -3.28
N LEU A 13 -46.31 5.92 -3.00
CA LEU A 13 -46.62 4.87 -2.03
C LEU A 13 -46.56 5.40 -0.59
N ARG A 14 -47.71 5.36 0.10
CA ARG A 14 -47.84 5.56 1.54
C ARG A 14 -47.32 4.33 2.28
N LEU A 15 -46.24 4.47 3.05
CA LEU A 15 -45.75 3.45 3.99
C LEU A 15 -46.54 3.52 5.32
N ALA A 16 -46.98 2.35 5.78
CA ALA A 16 -47.77 2.16 6.99
C ALA A 16 -46.96 2.35 8.28
N ALA A 17 -47.63 2.86 9.31
CA ALA A 17 -47.07 3.34 10.58
C ALA A 17 -46.62 2.32 11.67
N PRO A 18 -46.64 0.97 11.55
CA PRO A 18 -46.17 0.13 12.66
C PRO A 18 -44.63 0.01 12.80
N CYS A 19 -43.84 0.57 11.88
CA CYS A 19 -42.38 0.33 11.83
C CYS A 19 -41.54 1.26 12.73
N LEU A 20 -42.15 2.27 13.36
CA LEU A 20 -41.41 3.30 14.11
C LEU A 20 -41.16 2.94 15.59
N GLU A 21 -41.90 2.00 16.18
CA GLU A 21 -41.67 1.56 17.56
C GLU A 21 -40.54 0.52 17.69
N SER A 22 -40.28 -0.27 16.65
CA SER A 22 -39.15 -1.22 16.62
C SER A 22 -37.78 -0.52 16.53
N PHE A 23 -37.71 0.71 16.00
CA PHE A 23 -36.46 1.47 15.91
C PHE A 23 -36.03 2.08 17.26
N ARG A 24 -36.96 2.44 18.13
CA ARG A 24 -36.64 3.03 19.46
C ARG A 24 -36.08 2.02 20.46
N SER A 25 -36.37 0.73 20.27
CA SER A 25 -35.79 -0.35 21.09
C SER A 25 -34.38 -0.76 20.62
N MET A 26 -34.05 -0.49 19.35
CA MET A 26 -32.74 -0.81 18.75
C MET A 26 -31.67 0.26 19.02
N GLU A 27 -32.03 1.52 19.23
CA GLU A 27 -31.08 2.61 19.49
C GLU A 27 -30.37 2.52 20.86
N LYS A 28 -30.91 1.76 21.83
CA LYS A 28 -30.22 1.56 23.13
C LYS A 28 -29.22 0.39 23.14
N SER A 29 -29.13 -0.39 22.06
CA SER A 29 -28.23 -1.56 21.94
C SER A 29 -27.00 -1.28 21.08
N VAL A 30 -27.01 -0.26 20.22
CA VAL A 30 -25.94 0.01 19.23
C VAL A 30 -24.73 0.75 19.81
N LEU A 31 -24.76 1.15 21.09
CA LEU A 31 -23.60 1.74 21.78
C LEU A 31 -22.86 0.78 22.73
N SER A 32 -23.28 -0.48 22.84
CA SER A 32 -22.44 -1.51 23.44
C SER A 32 -21.64 -2.19 22.33
N ASN A 33 -20.37 -1.82 22.17
CA ASN A 33 -19.42 -2.66 21.45
C ASN A 33 -19.50 -4.05 22.12
N PRO A 34 -20.01 -5.10 21.46
CA PRO A 34 -19.90 -6.43 22.04
C PRO A 34 -18.40 -6.70 22.23
N PRO A 35 -17.96 -7.26 23.36
CA PRO A 35 -16.56 -7.63 23.53
C PRO A 35 -16.19 -8.51 22.34
N LEU A 36 -15.20 -8.06 21.56
CA LEU A 36 -14.73 -8.76 20.37
C LEU A 36 -14.04 -10.05 20.84
N GLY A 37 -14.81 -11.07 21.19
CA GLY A 37 -14.33 -12.32 21.81
C GLY A 37 -13.37 -13.14 20.94
N TRP A 38 -13.15 -12.71 19.69
CA TRP A 38 -12.15 -13.26 18.77
C TRP A 38 -10.78 -12.56 18.87
N LEU A 39 -10.70 -11.38 19.49
CA LEU A 39 -9.42 -10.77 19.85
C LEU A 39 -8.94 -11.46 21.12
N ARG A 40 -7.78 -12.13 21.04
CA ARG A 40 -7.10 -12.76 22.19
C ARG A 40 -7.01 -11.85 23.43
N ASN A 41 -7.07 -10.54 23.23
CA ASN A 41 -6.87 -9.54 24.26
C ASN A 41 -8.17 -8.93 24.81
N ALA A 42 -9.34 -9.30 24.27
CA ALA A 42 -10.61 -8.64 24.60
C ALA A 42 -11.08 -8.87 26.05
N ASN A 43 -10.61 -9.93 26.70
CA ASN A 43 -11.01 -10.32 28.05
C ASN A 43 -9.84 -10.40 29.04
N LEU A 44 -8.68 -9.84 28.71
CA LEU A 44 -7.52 -9.86 29.60
C LEU A 44 -7.72 -8.88 30.77
N SER A 45 -7.34 -9.32 31.96
CA SER A 45 -7.17 -8.42 33.10
C SER A 45 -6.09 -7.38 32.79
N GLN A 46 -6.03 -6.29 33.56
CA GLN A 46 -4.97 -5.28 33.40
C GLN A 46 -3.57 -5.87 33.56
N ALA A 47 -3.39 -6.86 34.43
CA ALA A 47 -2.11 -7.53 34.65
C ALA A 47 -1.71 -8.37 33.42
N GLU A 48 -2.63 -9.16 32.88
CA GLU A 48 -2.38 -9.95 31.67
C GLU A 48 -2.16 -9.07 30.44
N LEU A 49 -2.91 -7.97 30.33
CA LEU A 49 -2.71 -6.99 29.26
C LEU A 49 -1.31 -6.34 29.34
N ALA A 50 -0.87 -5.97 30.55
CA ALA A 50 0.47 -5.43 30.76
C ALA A 50 1.57 -6.44 30.40
N GLU A 51 1.37 -7.73 30.72
CA GLU A 51 2.28 -8.79 30.33
C GLU A 51 2.34 -8.98 28.80
N GLU A 52 1.19 -8.93 28.12
CA GLU A 52 1.13 -8.99 26.65
C GLU A 52 1.84 -7.81 25.99
N TYR A 53 1.62 -6.58 26.48
CA TYR A 53 2.36 -5.41 25.99
C TYR A 53 3.87 -5.55 26.24
N ALA A 54 4.28 -6.05 27.41
CA ALA A 54 5.67 -6.31 27.70
C ALA A 54 6.26 -7.39 26.77
N ARG A 55 5.47 -8.40 26.39
CA ARG A 55 5.88 -9.40 25.37
C ARG A 55 6.11 -8.74 24.03
N PHE A 56 5.16 -7.94 23.54
CA PHE A 56 5.31 -7.23 22.27
C PHE A 56 6.54 -6.31 22.27
N ALA A 57 6.78 -5.57 23.35
CA ALA A 57 7.98 -4.73 23.49
C ALA A 57 9.28 -5.54 23.42
N ARG A 58 9.31 -6.74 24.05
CA ARG A 58 10.47 -7.65 23.95
C ARG A 58 10.66 -8.21 22.55
N GLU A 59 9.57 -8.60 21.88
CA GLU A 59 9.61 -9.12 20.51
C GLU A 59 10.07 -8.04 19.53
N GLU A 60 9.56 -6.82 19.67
CA GLU A 60 9.97 -5.65 18.92
C GLU A 60 11.47 -5.36 19.13
N ALA A 61 11.93 -5.27 20.39
CA ALA A 61 13.34 -5.06 20.70
C ALA A 61 14.25 -6.16 20.13
N ARG A 62 13.79 -7.42 20.13
CA ARG A 62 14.51 -8.54 19.52
C ARG A 62 14.63 -8.37 18.00
N CYS A 63 13.54 -8.00 17.33
CA CYS A 63 13.53 -7.72 15.89
C CYS A 63 14.51 -6.59 15.55
N TRP A 64 14.49 -5.49 16.31
CA TRP A 64 15.42 -4.37 16.13
C TRP A 64 16.88 -4.81 16.29
N ALA A 65 17.19 -5.57 17.34
CA ALA A 65 18.53 -6.09 17.57
C ALA A 65 18.99 -7.09 16.49
N GLU A 66 18.07 -7.80 15.81
CA GLU A 66 18.41 -8.63 14.67
C GLU A 66 18.80 -7.79 13.45
N LEU A 67 18.03 -6.73 13.15
CA LEU A 67 18.36 -5.80 12.05
C LEU A 67 19.73 -5.13 12.28
N ASP A 68 20.00 -4.66 13.50
CA ASP A 68 21.29 -4.05 13.87
C ASP A 68 22.45 -5.02 13.67
N ARG A 69 22.32 -6.26 14.18
CA ARG A 69 23.37 -7.29 14.02
C ARG A 69 23.63 -7.65 12.56
N ASN A 70 22.61 -7.58 11.71
CA ASN A 70 22.74 -7.85 10.28
C ASN A 70 23.22 -6.63 9.48
N GLY A 71 23.37 -5.45 10.09
CA GLY A 71 23.67 -4.20 9.39
C GLY A 71 22.57 -3.80 8.40
N GLU A 72 21.31 -4.07 8.75
CA GLU A 72 20.12 -3.79 7.96
C GLU A 72 19.52 -2.45 8.41
N VAL A 73 19.30 -1.54 7.45
CA VAL A 73 18.78 -0.20 7.73
C VAL A 73 17.27 -0.08 7.50
N GLY A 74 16.66 -1.04 6.81
CA GLY A 74 15.20 -1.11 6.65
C GLY A 74 14.74 -2.18 5.68
N TYR A 75 13.47 -2.09 5.26
CA TYR A 75 12.81 -3.08 4.40
C TYR A 75 13.60 -3.58 3.19
N GLY A 76 14.35 -2.70 2.52
CA GLY A 76 15.15 -3.09 1.37
C GLY A 76 16.19 -4.16 1.70
N ASP A 77 16.88 -4.05 2.83
CA ASP A 77 17.90 -5.03 3.24
C ASP A 77 17.26 -6.34 3.69
N VAL A 78 16.19 -6.24 4.47
CA VAL A 78 15.40 -7.40 4.92
C VAL A 78 14.88 -8.19 3.72
N PHE A 79 14.32 -7.49 2.72
CA PHE A 79 13.83 -8.11 1.50
C PHE A 79 14.96 -8.87 0.77
N GLU A 80 16.13 -8.25 0.59
CA GLU A 80 17.25 -8.94 -0.06
C GLU A 80 17.74 -10.15 0.72
N ARG A 81 17.79 -10.08 2.05
CA ARG A 81 18.14 -11.25 2.88
C ARG A 81 17.13 -12.38 2.74
N VAL A 82 15.84 -12.06 2.68
CA VAL A 82 14.77 -13.03 2.44
C VAL A 82 14.91 -13.64 1.04
N VAL A 83 15.20 -12.83 0.02
CA VAL A 83 15.46 -13.31 -1.34
C VAL A 83 16.65 -14.25 -1.35
N ASP A 84 17.78 -13.89 -0.75
CA ASP A 84 19.00 -14.71 -0.73
C ASP A 84 18.74 -16.10 -0.12
N ARG A 85 17.83 -16.18 0.87
CA ARG A 85 17.43 -17.44 1.52
C ARG A 85 16.38 -18.24 0.74
N TYR A 86 15.45 -17.57 0.06
CA TYR A 86 14.25 -18.20 -0.52
C TYR A 86 14.08 -17.94 -2.01
N ARG A 87 15.19 -17.72 -2.73
CA ARG A 87 15.27 -17.31 -4.16
C ARG A 87 14.19 -17.91 -5.06
N ASN A 88 14.01 -19.23 -5.01
CA ASN A 88 13.15 -19.99 -5.92
C ASN A 88 11.73 -20.23 -5.37
N ARG A 89 11.42 -19.74 -4.17
CA ARG A 89 10.05 -19.86 -3.62
C ARG A 89 9.16 -18.81 -4.25
N ALA A 90 7.89 -19.15 -4.43
CA ALA A 90 6.85 -18.20 -4.84
C ALA A 90 6.77 -17.05 -3.82
N ALA A 91 6.86 -15.83 -4.31
CA ALA A 91 6.66 -14.60 -3.56
C ALA A 91 5.28 -14.00 -3.85
N ILE A 92 4.83 -14.07 -5.10
CA ILE A 92 3.56 -13.49 -5.56
C ILE A 92 2.79 -14.56 -6.34
N ILE A 93 1.48 -14.60 -6.09
CA ILE A 93 0.51 -15.41 -6.83
C ILE A 93 -0.54 -14.45 -7.34
N GLU A 94 -0.62 -14.26 -8.66
CA GLU A 94 -1.68 -13.49 -9.30
C GLU A 94 -2.84 -14.41 -9.62
N VAL A 95 -3.99 -14.16 -8.96
CA VAL A 95 -5.15 -15.06 -9.03
C VAL A 95 -5.80 -15.05 -10.41
N GLU A 96 -5.99 -13.87 -11.00
CA GLU A 96 -6.69 -13.72 -12.29
C GLU A 96 -5.91 -14.35 -13.46
N SER A 97 -4.58 -14.19 -13.46
CA SER A 97 -3.69 -14.74 -14.49
C SER A 97 -3.18 -16.15 -14.17
N ASN A 98 -3.46 -16.66 -12.96
CA ASN A 98 -2.89 -17.90 -12.41
C ASN A 98 -1.36 -17.97 -12.57
N THR A 99 -0.68 -16.83 -12.40
CA THR A 99 0.76 -16.70 -12.59
C THR A 99 1.49 -16.63 -11.26
N PHE A 100 2.65 -17.28 -11.19
CA PHE A 100 3.48 -17.36 -9.99
C PHE A 100 4.83 -16.68 -10.27
N TYR A 101 5.23 -15.80 -9.36
CA TYR A 101 6.54 -15.15 -9.42
C TYR A 101 7.34 -15.49 -8.18
N SER A 102 8.58 -15.90 -8.38
CA SER A 102 9.53 -16.18 -7.32
C SER A 102 10.09 -14.91 -6.67
N PHE A 103 10.68 -15.07 -5.49
CA PHE A 103 11.44 -13.98 -4.85
C PHE A 103 12.53 -13.44 -5.76
N SER A 104 13.24 -14.30 -6.51
CA SER A 104 14.30 -13.88 -7.41
C SER A 104 13.80 -13.06 -8.61
N GLU A 105 12.61 -13.36 -9.14
CA GLU A 105 12.01 -12.60 -10.24
C GLU A 105 11.56 -11.22 -9.78
N LEU A 106 10.92 -11.15 -8.60
CA LEU A 106 10.53 -9.89 -7.99
C LEU A 106 11.75 -9.01 -7.66
N ASP A 107 12.82 -9.60 -7.14
CA ASP A 107 14.05 -8.88 -6.81
C ASP A 107 14.73 -8.28 -8.04
N ARG A 108 14.84 -9.07 -9.13
CA ARG A 108 15.37 -8.59 -10.42
C ARG A 108 14.50 -7.49 -11.04
N ALA A 109 13.18 -7.63 -10.93
CA ALA A 109 12.24 -6.60 -11.39
C ALA A 109 12.42 -5.30 -10.61
N ALA A 110 12.53 -5.38 -9.28
CA ALA A 110 12.82 -4.24 -8.42
C ALA A 110 14.19 -3.61 -8.74
N ASP A 111 15.22 -4.41 -9.03
CA ASP A 111 16.54 -3.90 -9.43
C ASP A 111 16.49 -3.05 -10.71
N ARG A 112 15.79 -3.52 -11.75
CA ARG A 112 15.65 -2.76 -13.01
C ARG A 112 15.07 -1.37 -12.75
N ILE A 113 14.04 -1.31 -11.91
CA ILE A 113 13.39 -0.05 -11.53
C ILE A 113 14.35 0.79 -10.67
N ALA A 114 15.02 0.20 -9.69
CA ALA A 114 15.97 0.91 -8.83
C ALA A 114 17.10 1.56 -9.65
N HIS A 115 17.69 0.84 -10.59
CA HIS A 115 18.72 1.36 -11.48
C HIS A 115 18.20 2.48 -12.37
N TRP A 116 17.01 2.34 -12.94
CA TRP A 116 16.41 3.40 -13.74
C TRP A 116 16.16 4.66 -12.90
N VAL A 117 15.55 4.51 -11.72
CA VAL A 117 15.27 5.63 -10.81
C VAL A 117 16.55 6.35 -10.39
N ARG A 118 17.60 5.61 -10.01
CA ARG A 118 18.90 6.20 -9.64
C ARG A 118 19.59 6.94 -10.78
N GLY A 119 19.34 6.53 -12.03
CA GLY A 119 19.89 7.19 -13.21
C GLY A 119 19.15 8.46 -13.64
N HIS A 120 17.93 8.69 -13.11
CA HIS A 120 17.06 9.78 -13.59
C HIS A 120 16.66 10.78 -12.50
N PHE A 121 16.72 10.41 -11.21
CA PHE A 121 16.21 11.26 -10.12
C PHE A 121 17.18 11.35 -8.94
N ASP A 122 17.51 12.58 -8.55
CA ASP A 122 18.35 12.85 -7.37
C ASP A 122 17.51 13.02 -6.09
N ALA A 123 16.27 13.52 -6.20
CA ALA A 123 15.37 13.75 -5.08
C ALA A 123 14.20 12.73 -5.01
N ASN A 124 13.30 12.90 -4.02
CA ASN A 124 12.06 12.14 -3.86
C ASN A 124 10.93 12.81 -4.65
N GLU A 125 10.97 12.69 -5.96
CA GLU A 125 10.04 13.36 -6.89
C GLU A 125 9.23 12.37 -7.75
N ILE A 126 9.25 11.10 -7.37
CA ILE A 126 8.63 10.01 -8.10
C ILE A 126 7.60 9.28 -7.24
N GLY A 127 6.44 8.96 -7.81
CA GLY A 127 5.43 8.12 -7.19
C GLY A 127 5.02 6.95 -8.06
N VAL A 128 4.13 6.12 -7.56
CA VAL A 128 3.62 4.90 -8.20
C VAL A 128 2.11 5.02 -8.34
N TYR A 129 1.62 4.86 -9.56
CA TYR A 129 0.20 4.79 -9.89
C TYR A 129 -0.03 3.54 -10.75
N HIS A 130 -0.31 2.42 -10.08
CA HIS A 130 -0.46 1.13 -10.74
C HIS A 130 -1.39 0.24 -9.95
N GLU A 131 -1.91 -0.80 -10.60
CA GLU A 131 -2.66 -1.84 -9.93
C GLU A 131 -1.81 -2.72 -9.03
N ASN A 132 -2.41 -3.16 -7.92
CA ASN A 132 -1.81 -4.13 -7.02
C ASN A 132 -1.52 -5.42 -7.80
N GLY A 133 -0.25 -5.81 -7.84
CA GLY A 133 0.22 -6.96 -8.60
C GLY A 133 1.75 -6.99 -8.63
N PHE A 134 2.31 -7.86 -9.46
CA PHE A 134 3.76 -8.02 -9.59
C PHE A 134 4.47 -6.70 -9.92
N ALA A 135 3.98 -5.98 -10.92
CA ALA A 135 4.57 -4.73 -11.38
C ALA A 135 4.57 -3.63 -10.31
N PHE A 136 3.48 -3.51 -9.55
CA PHE A 136 3.39 -2.55 -8.45
C PHE A 136 4.37 -2.87 -7.31
N LEU A 137 4.45 -4.13 -6.90
CA LEU A 137 5.39 -4.55 -5.85
C LEU A 137 6.85 -4.39 -6.31
N ALA A 138 7.14 -4.67 -7.58
CA ALA A 138 8.45 -4.39 -8.17
C ALA A 138 8.78 -2.88 -8.14
N ALA A 139 7.81 -2.01 -8.45
CA ALA A 139 8.01 -0.57 -8.40
C ALA A 139 8.24 -0.04 -6.98
N LEU A 140 7.41 -0.47 -6.03
CA LEU A 140 7.57 -0.16 -4.61
C LEU A 140 8.95 -0.58 -4.11
N LEU A 141 9.32 -1.85 -4.30
CA LEU A 141 10.62 -2.36 -3.88
C LEU A 141 11.76 -1.67 -4.63
N GLY A 142 11.59 -1.36 -5.92
CA GLY A 142 12.59 -0.64 -6.71
C GLY A 142 12.90 0.75 -6.16
N LEU A 143 11.89 1.50 -5.74
CA LEU A 143 12.08 2.80 -5.07
C LEU A 143 12.81 2.64 -3.74
N ILE A 144 12.41 1.65 -2.93
CA ILE A 144 13.06 1.33 -1.65
C ILE A 144 14.54 0.96 -1.86
N LYS A 145 14.84 0.13 -2.86
CA LYS A 145 16.22 -0.27 -3.21
C LYS A 145 17.04 0.91 -3.75
N ALA A 146 16.41 1.89 -4.39
CA ALA A 146 17.03 3.14 -4.80
C ALA A 146 17.22 4.15 -3.66
N GLY A 147 16.76 3.85 -2.44
CA GLY A 147 16.78 4.77 -1.30
C GLY A 147 15.83 5.95 -1.49
N LYS A 148 14.69 5.73 -2.15
CA LYS A 148 13.65 6.72 -2.42
C LYS A 148 12.38 6.39 -1.67
N VAL A 149 11.63 7.43 -1.31
CA VAL A 149 10.30 7.31 -0.69
C VAL A 149 9.30 6.89 -1.77
N ALA A 150 8.49 5.87 -1.48
CA ALA A 150 7.45 5.41 -2.39
C ALA A 150 6.13 6.15 -2.14
N PHE A 151 5.81 7.14 -2.97
CA PHE A 151 4.49 7.80 -2.96
C PHE A 151 3.49 6.95 -3.73
N LEU A 152 2.51 6.36 -3.04
CA LEU A 152 1.57 5.39 -3.60
C LEU A 152 0.21 6.06 -3.84
N PHE A 153 -0.15 6.18 -5.12
CA PHE A 153 -1.41 6.75 -5.55
C PHE A 153 -2.45 5.65 -5.80
N ASN A 154 -3.66 5.85 -5.30
CA ASN A 154 -4.76 4.92 -5.48
C ASN A 154 -5.22 4.90 -6.95
N ARG A 155 -5.24 3.73 -7.59
CA ARG A 155 -5.71 3.55 -8.98
C ARG A 155 -7.16 3.95 -9.22
N PHE A 156 -7.97 3.98 -8.16
CA PHE A 156 -9.37 4.39 -8.22
C PHE A 156 -9.56 5.91 -8.06
N GLU A 157 -8.48 6.64 -7.74
CA GLU A 157 -8.50 8.10 -7.78
C GLU A 157 -8.50 8.57 -9.24
N THR A 158 -9.17 9.70 -9.48
CA THR A 158 -9.19 10.31 -10.81
C THR A 158 -7.79 10.77 -11.22
N PRO A 159 -7.40 10.74 -12.51
CA PRO A 159 -6.11 11.27 -12.94
C PRO A 159 -5.86 12.71 -12.49
N ARG A 160 -6.91 13.54 -12.51
CA ARG A 160 -6.85 14.91 -11.97
C ARG A 160 -6.57 14.94 -10.48
N GLY A 161 -7.15 14.02 -9.69
CA GLY A 161 -6.89 13.90 -8.26
C GLY A 161 -5.46 13.48 -7.96
N VAL A 162 -4.94 12.51 -8.70
CA VAL A 162 -3.54 12.07 -8.61
C VAL A 162 -2.59 13.22 -8.93
N ILE A 163 -2.81 13.95 -10.02
CA ILE A 163 -1.94 15.09 -10.41
C ILE A 163 -1.96 16.18 -9.34
N ARG A 164 -3.14 16.56 -8.82
CA ARG A 164 -3.23 17.55 -7.73
C ARG A 164 -2.45 17.13 -6.48
N LEU A 165 -2.51 15.84 -6.13
CA LEU A 165 -1.74 15.31 -5.00
C LEU A 165 -0.24 15.31 -5.32
N ALA A 166 0.14 14.86 -6.53
CA ALA A 166 1.53 14.86 -6.96
C ALA A 166 2.15 16.28 -6.88
N GLU A 167 1.47 17.29 -7.41
CA GLU A 167 1.88 18.69 -7.33
C GLU A 167 2.04 19.17 -5.88
N ARG A 168 1.07 18.86 -5.02
CA ARG A 168 1.10 19.25 -3.59
C ARG A 168 2.31 18.68 -2.84
N TYR A 169 2.79 17.50 -3.23
CA TYR A 169 3.89 16.80 -2.57
C TYR A 169 5.20 16.85 -3.36
N GLY A 170 5.28 17.68 -4.42
CA GLY A 170 6.50 17.85 -5.22
C GLY A 170 6.87 16.64 -6.07
N ILE A 171 5.91 15.76 -6.36
CA ILE A 171 6.08 14.61 -7.24
C ILE A 171 5.91 15.09 -8.68
N ARG A 172 6.99 14.97 -9.46
CA ARG A 172 7.06 15.43 -10.85
C ARG A 172 6.96 14.29 -11.85
N HIS A 173 7.14 13.05 -11.38
CA HIS A 173 7.14 11.86 -12.22
C HIS A 173 6.34 10.72 -11.60
N ILE A 174 5.69 9.90 -12.42
CA ILE A 174 4.90 8.74 -11.98
C ILE A 174 5.34 7.46 -12.69
N LEU A 175 5.61 6.41 -11.92
CA LEU A 175 5.70 5.04 -12.43
C LEU A 175 4.28 4.50 -12.63
N GLY A 176 3.96 4.18 -13.88
CA GLY A 176 2.62 3.79 -14.32
C GLY A 176 2.11 4.67 -15.45
N ASP A 177 0.92 4.35 -15.96
CA ASP A 177 0.36 5.03 -17.13
C ASP A 177 -0.68 6.07 -16.68
N ILE A 178 -0.31 7.34 -16.78
CA ILE A 178 -1.17 8.47 -16.42
C ILE A 178 -0.93 9.66 -17.35
N VAL A 179 -2.02 10.20 -17.91
CA VAL A 179 -1.97 11.36 -18.80
C VAL A 179 -1.99 12.64 -17.98
N GLY A 180 -1.17 13.64 -18.38
CA GLY A 180 -1.16 14.98 -17.77
C GLY A 180 -0.01 15.23 -16.79
N ILE A 181 0.87 14.24 -16.58
CA ILE A 181 2.12 14.36 -15.81
C ILE A 181 3.20 13.49 -16.47
N SER A 182 4.47 13.83 -16.26
CA SER A 182 5.59 13.00 -16.72
C SER A 182 5.47 11.60 -16.12
N HIS A 183 5.56 10.56 -16.94
CA HIS A 183 5.36 9.20 -16.48
C HIS A 183 6.24 8.20 -17.22
N GLN A 184 6.39 7.02 -16.62
CA GLN A 184 7.10 5.88 -17.17
C GLN A 184 6.31 4.61 -16.87
N GLY A 185 5.83 3.95 -17.93
CA GLY A 185 5.16 2.66 -17.81
C GLY A 185 6.07 1.62 -17.18
N ILE A 186 5.57 0.96 -16.13
CA ILE A 186 6.33 -0.07 -15.39
C ILE A 186 6.69 -1.26 -16.29
N PRO A 187 5.79 -1.81 -17.13
CA PRO A 187 6.12 -2.93 -18.00
C PRO A 187 7.36 -2.69 -18.89
N ALA A 188 7.52 -1.46 -19.40
CA ALA A 188 8.69 -1.09 -20.20
C ALA A 188 10.00 -1.11 -19.40
N LEU A 189 9.97 -0.81 -18.09
CA LEU A 189 11.14 -0.95 -17.22
C LEU A 189 11.45 -2.42 -16.91
N LEU A 190 10.41 -3.24 -16.73
CA LEU A 190 10.56 -4.67 -16.44
C LEU A 190 11.12 -5.47 -17.62
N ALA A 191 10.86 -5.03 -18.85
CA ALA A 191 11.37 -5.62 -20.08
C ALA A 191 12.87 -5.33 -20.35
N ARG A 192 13.50 -4.43 -19.58
CA ARG A 192 14.93 -4.11 -19.75
C ARG A 192 15.81 -5.27 -19.28
N ASP A 193 17.05 -5.30 -19.76
CA ASP A 193 18.05 -6.19 -19.20
C ASP A 193 18.26 -5.92 -17.71
N TRP A 194 18.51 -6.97 -16.94
CA TRP A 194 18.81 -6.85 -15.52
C TRP A 194 20.26 -6.39 -15.35
N PRO A 195 20.51 -5.17 -14.85
CA PRO A 195 21.86 -4.61 -14.76
C PRO A 195 22.67 -5.18 -13.56
N GLY A 196 22.09 -6.11 -12.81
CA GLY A 196 22.61 -6.62 -11.55
C GLY A 196 21.84 -6.09 -10.35
N ARG A 197 22.23 -6.55 -9.17
CA ARG A 197 21.61 -6.19 -7.88
C ARG A 197 21.87 -4.70 -7.58
N ALA A 198 20.82 -3.98 -7.19
CA ALA A 198 20.94 -2.60 -6.73
C ALA A 198 21.91 -2.49 -5.53
N PRO A 199 22.96 -1.65 -5.60
CA PRO A 199 23.90 -1.47 -4.51
C PRO A 199 23.24 -1.04 -3.21
N ARG A 200 23.49 -1.78 -2.12
CA ARG A 200 23.01 -1.42 -0.77
C ARG A 200 23.42 -0.02 -0.35
N ALA A 201 24.57 0.46 -0.83
CA ALA A 201 25.09 1.82 -0.60
C ALA A 201 24.07 2.92 -0.95
N TRP A 202 23.17 2.70 -1.92
CA TRP A 202 22.17 3.67 -2.34
C TRP A 202 21.13 4.00 -1.27
N ARG A 203 20.89 3.08 -0.32
CA ARG A 203 19.91 3.24 0.76
C ARG A 203 20.53 3.35 2.15
N ARG A 204 21.87 3.38 2.27
CA ARG A 204 22.54 3.50 3.59
C ARG A 204 22.35 4.85 4.28
N ARG A 205 21.93 5.88 3.53
CA ARG A 205 21.64 7.21 4.08
C ARG A 205 20.21 7.35 4.62
N VAL A 206 19.38 6.33 4.43
CA VAL A 206 18.00 6.34 4.90
C VAL A 206 17.98 6.01 6.39
N ASN A 207 17.30 6.86 7.16
CA ASN A 207 17.04 6.66 8.58
C ASN A 207 15.80 5.78 8.77
N ARG A 208 15.73 5.04 9.87
CA ARG A 208 14.54 4.25 10.25
C ARG A 208 13.30 5.11 10.40
N GLU A 209 13.47 6.35 10.84
CA GLU A 209 12.37 7.31 10.99
C GLU A 209 11.92 7.90 9.65
N ASP A 210 12.74 7.78 8.59
CA ASP A 210 12.36 8.28 7.27
C ASP A 210 11.21 7.44 6.71
N PRO A 211 10.25 8.06 6.00
CA PRO A 211 9.17 7.30 5.38
C PRO A 211 9.73 6.40 4.26
N VAL A 212 9.44 5.11 4.32
CA VAL A 212 9.64 4.18 3.20
C VAL A 212 8.53 4.34 2.15
N ALA A 213 7.31 4.60 2.61
CA ALA A 213 6.14 4.74 1.76
C ALA A 213 5.16 5.77 2.31
N ILE A 214 4.49 6.46 1.39
CA ILE A 214 3.47 7.46 1.67
C ILE A 214 2.22 7.07 0.90
N ILE A 215 1.12 6.80 1.62
CA ILE A 215 -0.14 6.35 1.04
C ILE A 215 -1.19 7.45 1.20
N PHE A 216 -1.88 7.80 0.12
CA PHE A 216 -2.98 8.76 0.18
C PHE A 216 -4.31 8.04 0.46
N THR A 217 -4.92 8.32 1.62
CA THR A 217 -6.22 7.74 2.00
C THR A 217 -7.37 8.63 1.54
N SER A 218 -8.46 8.00 1.09
CA SER A 218 -9.69 8.71 0.72
C SER A 218 -10.33 9.33 1.96
N GLY A 219 -10.47 10.65 1.99
CA GLY A 219 -11.29 11.32 3.02
C GLY A 219 -10.87 12.75 3.37
N VAL A 220 -9.57 13.06 3.39
CA VAL A 220 -9.09 14.40 3.81
C VAL A 220 -7.76 14.83 3.17
N GLY A 221 -7.22 14.06 2.23
CA GLY A 221 -5.92 14.37 1.61
C GLY A 221 -4.75 14.41 2.60
N LYS A 222 -4.92 13.84 3.80
CA LYS A 222 -3.83 13.59 4.75
C LYS A 222 -3.20 12.24 4.39
N PRO A 223 -1.89 12.19 4.09
CA PRO A 223 -1.21 10.94 3.81
C PRO A 223 -1.01 10.13 5.09
N ALA A 224 -1.05 8.80 4.95
CA ALA A 224 -0.47 7.88 5.90
C ALA A 224 1.02 7.68 5.56
N LEU A 225 1.87 7.79 6.57
CA LEU A 225 3.32 7.61 6.44
C LEU A 225 3.70 6.27 7.06
N PHE A 226 4.53 5.51 6.35
CA PHE A 226 5.11 4.27 6.83
C PHE A 226 6.63 4.46 6.83
N SER A 227 7.27 4.35 7.99
CA SER A 227 8.72 4.46 8.14
C SER A 227 9.42 3.11 7.95
N HIS A 228 10.76 3.09 7.97
CA HIS A 228 11.63 2.00 7.52
C HIS A 228 11.81 0.81 8.47
#